data_AF-A0A964LJN9-F1
#
_entry.id   AF-A0A964LJN9-F1
#
_cell.length_a   1.000
_cell.length_b   1.000
_cell.length_c   1.000
_cell.angle_alpha   90.00
_cell.angle_beta   90.00
_cell.angle_gamma   90.00
#
_symmetry.space_group_name_H-M   'P 1'
#
loop_
_entity.id
_entity.type
_entity.pdbx_description
1 polymer ?
#
loop_
_entity_poly.entity_id
_entity_poly.type
_entity_poly.pdbx_seq_one_letter_code
_entity_poly.pdbx_strand_id
1 'polypeptide(L)'
;MTNPEMKCSSCGGAVAGKFCSQCGTSAGAAAASRACPRCGHGSPAGTQFCAACGTSLTGAAAGGGMSRYVPWALGGAVVVALVATLFRSAGTAAPMGAPGEQVAGPAGTPPDISHLTPRQRFDRLYTRIIEAAQKGDQATVEQFTPMALSAFGMLDQVDADARYHLAMLQLHVGDVAGAQAQADSIKLADPKHLFSYVVSGAVARWTKNEAEQAKVYQAFVAQYDAELKTAKPEYQEHRAMLEEVKRTASAAKPLK
;
A
#
# COMPACT_ATOMS: atom_id res chain seq x y z
N MET A 1 25.26 -46.60 7.87
CA MET A 1 23.99 -46.47 8.61
C MET A 1 23.14 -45.46 7.86
N THR A 2 22.17 -45.92 7.07
CA THR A 2 21.29 -45.06 6.26
C THR A 2 20.32 -44.33 7.17
N ASN A 3 20.35 -43.00 7.15
CA ASN A 3 19.44 -42.13 7.90
C ASN A 3 18.01 -42.30 7.32
N PRO A 4 16.95 -42.55 8.13
CA PRO A 4 15.61 -42.72 7.60
C PRO A 4 15.14 -41.45 6.88
N GLU A 5 14.83 -41.60 5.60
CA GLU A 5 14.26 -40.55 4.77
C GLU A 5 12.83 -40.26 5.24
N MET A 6 12.63 -39.15 5.93
CA MET A 6 11.31 -38.73 6.42
C MET A 6 10.65 -37.85 5.37
N LYS A 7 9.37 -38.13 5.07
CA LYS A 7 8.54 -37.30 4.20
C LYS A 7 7.92 -36.16 4.99
N CYS A 8 7.90 -34.96 4.41
CA CYS A 8 7.27 -33.79 4.97
C CYS A 8 5.76 -34.01 5.11
N SER A 9 5.20 -33.84 6.30
CA SER A 9 3.75 -33.96 6.54
C SER A 9 2.93 -32.86 5.87
N SER A 10 3.55 -31.76 5.46
CA SER A 10 2.86 -30.62 4.84
C SER A 10 2.84 -30.67 3.31
N CYS A 11 3.88 -31.21 2.67
CA CYS A 11 4.00 -31.21 1.19
C CYS A 11 4.42 -32.56 0.59
N GLY A 12 4.73 -33.57 1.40
CA GLY A 12 5.14 -34.90 0.95
C GLY A 12 6.59 -35.03 0.47
N GLY A 13 7.34 -33.93 0.35
CA GLY A 13 8.73 -33.90 -0.08
C GLY A 13 9.71 -34.55 0.90
N ALA A 14 10.86 -35.02 0.42
CA ALA A 14 11.90 -35.61 1.26
C ALA A 14 12.54 -34.53 2.17
N VAL A 15 12.74 -34.85 3.45
CA VAL A 15 13.33 -33.94 4.44
C VAL A 15 14.66 -34.48 4.94
N ALA A 16 15.73 -33.71 4.70
CA ALA A 16 17.05 -33.95 5.26
C ALA A 16 17.41 -32.78 6.22
N GLY A 17 16.79 -32.75 7.40
CA GLY A 17 17.09 -31.75 8.43
C GLY A 17 15.88 -31.31 9.26
N LYS A 18 16.06 -30.26 10.07
CA LYS A 18 14.99 -29.69 10.91
C LYS A 18 13.93 -28.93 10.12
N PHE A 19 14.14 -28.64 8.83
CA PHE A 19 13.21 -27.89 7.97
C PHE A 19 13.17 -28.51 6.57
N CYS A 20 11.98 -28.55 5.95
CA CYS A 20 11.80 -29.01 4.57
C CYS A 20 12.34 -27.96 3.59
N SER A 21 13.21 -28.35 2.66
CA SER A 21 13.79 -27.46 1.65
C SER A 21 12.79 -27.02 0.57
N GLN A 22 11.68 -27.74 0.40
CA GLN A 22 10.64 -27.39 -0.59
C GLN A 22 9.55 -26.45 -0.04
N CYS A 23 9.25 -26.49 1.27
CA CYS A 23 8.15 -25.70 1.83
C CYS A 23 8.47 -25.01 3.17
N GLY A 24 9.67 -25.19 3.72
CA GLY A 24 10.13 -24.52 4.95
C GLY A 24 9.58 -25.08 6.27
N THR A 25 8.69 -26.10 6.23
CA THR A 25 8.07 -26.65 7.45
C THR A 25 9.08 -27.37 8.33
N SER A 26 9.04 -27.12 9.64
CA SER A 26 9.94 -27.78 10.59
C SER A 26 9.55 -29.23 10.85
N ALA A 27 10.54 -30.13 10.77
CA ALA A 27 10.40 -31.55 11.08
C ALA A 27 10.24 -31.75 12.60
N GLY A 28 9.03 -31.54 13.10
CA GLY A 28 8.67 -31.68 14.51
C GLY A 28 7.33 -31.08 14.90
N ALA A 29 6.71 -30.27 14.05
CA ALA A 29 5.39 -29.71 14.34
C ALA A 29 4.29 -30.61 13.77
N ALA A 30 3.79 -31.55 14.57
CA ALA A 30 2.40 -31.98 14.46
C ALA A 30 1.52 -30.79 14.92
N ALA A 31 1.43 -29.76 14.09
CA ALA A 31 0.74 -28.54 14.41
C ALA A 31 -0.73 -28.66 14.03
N ALA A 32 -1.61 -28.54 15.02
CA ALA A 32 -3.03 -28.32 14.80
C ALA A 32 -3.23 -27.20 13.76
N SER A 33 -3.90 -27.53 12.67
CA SER A 33 -4.25 -26.57 11.64
C SER A 33 -5.41 -25.71 12.15
N ARG A 34 -5.31 -24.39 11.95
CA ARG A 34 -6.45 -23.48 12.17
C ARG A 34 -7.02 -23.09 10.82
N ALA A 35 -8.34 -23.08 10.70
CA ALA A 35 -9.01 -22.55 9.52
C ALA A 35 -8.91 -21.02 9.53
N CYS A 36 -8.61 -20.42 8.38
CA CYS A 36 -8.68 -18.98 8.20
C CYS A 36 -10.14 -18.51 8.43
N PRO A 37 -10.40 -17.49 9.28
CA PRO A 37 -11.76 -17.02 9.54
C PRO A 37 -12.41 -16.33 8.33
N ARG A 38 -11.62 -15.94 7.31
CA ARG A 38 -12.13 -15.27 6.11
C ARG A 38 -12.42 -16.23 4.96
N CYS A 39 -11.56 -17.21 4.71
CA CYS A 39 -11.65 -18.09 3.54
C CYS A 39 -11.72 -19.59 3.88
N GLY A 40 -11.64 -19.97 5.16
CA GLY A 40 -11.68 -21.37 5.60
C GLY A 40 -10.41 -22.18 5.36
N HIS A 41 -9.40 -21.64 4.65
CA HIS A 41 -8.18 -22.38 4.31
C HIS A 41 -7.38 -22.78 5.56
N GLY A 42 -6.98 -24.05 5.63
CA GLY A 42 -6.20 -24.60 6.72
C GLY A 42 -4.80 -23.99 6.76
N SER A 43 -4.44 -23.40 7.89
CA SER A 43 -3.14 -22.76 8.09
C SER A 43 -2.40 -23.45 9.24
N PRO A 44 -1.10 -23.76 9.09
CA PRO A 44 -0.28 -24.33 10.17
C PRO A 44 -0.25 -23.45 11.41
N ALA A 45 -0.14 -24.05 12.60
CA ALA A 45 0.06 -23.27 13.82
C ALA A 45 1.32 -22.39 13.71
N GLY A 46 1.20 -21.13 14.13
CA GLY A 46 2.30 -20.15 14.08
C GLY A 46 2.35 -19.26 12.83
N THR A 47 1.53 -19.50 11.79
CA THR A 47 1.49 -18.59 10.63
C THR A 47 0.77 -17.29 10.98
N GLN A 48 1.38 -16.15 10.68
CA GLN A 48 0.80 -14.84 11.00
C GLN A 48 -0.26 -14.41 9.98
N PHE A 49 -0.17 -14.91 8.75
CA PHE A 49 -1.08 -14.61 7.65
C PHE A 49 -1.52 -15.89 6.92
N CYS A 50 -2.72 -15.87 6.35
CA CYS A 50 -3.22 -16.96 5.52
C CYS A 50 -2.51 -16.95 4.16
N ALA A 51 -1.88 -18.06 3.79
CA ALA A 51 -1.18 -18.19 2.50
C ALA A 51 -2.10 -18.13 1.28
N ALA A 52 -3.40 -18.40 1.45
CA ALA A 52 -4.37 -18.39 0.36
C ALA A 52 -5.01 -17.00 0.13
N CYS A 53 -5.22 -16.20 1.18
CA CYS A 53 -5.97 -14.93 1.06
C CYS A 53 -5.35 -13.74 1.81
N GLY A 54 -4.15 -13.89 2.39
CA GLY A 54 -3.41 -12.82 3.07
C GLY A 54 -4.00 -12.35 4.41
N THR A 55 -5.10 -12.93 4.88
CA THR A 55 -5.74 -12.50 6.14
C THR A 55 -4.86 -12.79 7.34
N SER A 56 -4.70 -11.82 8.24
CA SER A 56 -3.96 -12.01 9.48
C SER A 56 -4.66 -13.03 10.37
N LEU A 57 -3.89 -13.98 10.85
CA LEU A 57 -4.36 -15.06 11.70
C LEU A 57 -3.88 -14.88 13.16
N THR A 58 -2.88 -14.03 13.41
CA THR A 58 -2.49 -13.64 14.78
C THR A 58 -3.56 -12.75 15.40
N GLY A 59 -4.30 -13.28 16.36
CA GLY A 59 -5.40 -12.58 16.99
C GLY A 59 -4.93 -11.38 17.82
N ALA A 60 -5.29 -10.18 17.38
CA ALA A 60 -6.06 -9.27 18.21
C ALA A 60 -7.50 -9.36 17.72
N ALA A 61 -8.43 -9.63 18.64
CA ALA A 61 -9.85 -9.79 18.33
C ALA A 61 -10.42 -8.52 17.70
N ALA A 62 -10.68 -8.55 16.39
CA ALA A 62 -11.76 -7.75 15.83
C ALA A 62 -13.06 -8.44 16.24
N GLY A 63 -13.56 -8.07 17.42
CA GLY A 63 -14.89 -8.45 17.86
C GLY A 63 -15.89 -8.07 16.77
N GLY A 64 -16.61 -9.08 16.29
CA GLY A 64 -17.81 -8.89 15.50
C GLY A 64 -18.77 -7.94 16.22
N GLY A 65 -19.40 -7.08 15.44
CA GLY A 65 -20.31 -6.07 15.98
C GLY A 65 -21.02 -5.31 14.88
N MET A 66 -21.80 -6.05 14.07
CA MET A 66 -23.01 -5.54 13.42
C MET A 66 -23.99 -5.08 14.52
N SER A 67 -23.67 -4.03 15.26
CA SER A 67 -24.50 -3.49 16.36
C SER A 67 -23.89 -2.19 16.91
N ARG A 68 -23.80 -1.13 16.09
CA ARG A 68 -23.58 0.26 16.58
C ARG A 68 -24.34 1.32 15.76
N TYR A 69 -25.55 0.96 15.35
CA TYR A 69 -26.64 1.90 15.09
C TYR A 69 -27.71 1.46 16.10
N VAL A 70 -27.98 2.14 17.21
CA VAL A 70 -28.60 3.47 17.39
C VAL A 70 -28.67 3.69 18.92
N PRO A 71 -28.40 4.89 19.48
CA PRO A 71 -29.52 5.74 19.92
C PRO A 71 -29.23 7.24 19.83
N TRP A 72 -29.37 7.79 18.62
CA TRP A 72 -29.70 9.21 18.42
C TRP A 72 -30.79 9.35 17.36
N ALA A 73 -31.76 8.43 17.41
CA ALA A 73 -32.97 8.44 16.58
C ALA A 73 -33.99 9.53 16.95
N LEU A 74 -33.60 10.59 17.67
CA LEU A 74 -34.49 11.72 17.99
C LEU A 74 -33.91 13.10 17.68
N GLY A 75 -32.77 13.19 16.97
CA GLY A 75 -32.17 14.48 16.56
C GLY A 75 -32.24 14.79 15.06
N GLY A 76 -32.34 13.77 14.19
CA GLY A 76 -32.21 13.94 12.74
C GLY A 76 -33.51 14.17 11.96
N ALA A 77 -34.68 13.90 12.56
CA ALA A 77 -35.95 13.92 11.84
C ALA A 77 -36.48 15.34 11.53
N VAL A 78 -36.01 16.38 12.25
CA VAL A 78 -36.48 17.76 12.03
C VAL A 78 -35.69 18.47 10.93
N VAL A 79 -34.41 18.11 10.72
CA VAL A 79 -33.56 18.77 9.70
C VAL A 79 -33.87 18.27 8.28
N VAL A 80 -34.23 16.99 8.12
CA VAL A 80 -34.61 16.43 6.81
C VAL A 80 -35.95 17.03 6.32
N ALA A 81 -36.88 17.34 7.23
CA ALA A 81 -38.17 17.94 6.87
C ALA A 81 -38.05 19.42 6.43
N LEU A 82 -37.05 20.16 6.93
CA LEU A 82 -36.83 21.58 6.59
C LEU A 82 -36.06 21.80 5.27
N VAL A 83 -35.20 20.85 4.87
CA VAL A 83 -34.50 20.94 3.57
C VAL A 83 -35.41 20.51 2.40
N ALA A 84 -36.37 19.62 2.64
CA ALA A 84 -37.32 19.15 1.62
C ALA A 84 -38.36 20.21 1.20
N THR A 85 -38.64 21.22 2.02
CA THR A 85 -39.59 22.29 1.68
C THR A 85 -38.96 23.44 0.89
N LEU A 86 -37.64 23.63 0.95
CA LEU A 86 -36.94 24.72 0.23
C LEU A 86 -36.50 24.35 -1.20
N PHE A 87 -36.57 23.08 -1.62
CA PHE A 87 -36.25 22.64 -2.99
C PHE A 87 -37.47 22.47 -3.90
N ARG A 88 -38.67 22.89 -3.46
CA ARG A 88 -39.92 22.69 -4.22
C ARG A 88 -40.26 23.82 -5.20
N SER A 89 -39.37 24.79 -5.40
CA SER A 89 -39.62 25.92 -6.32
C SER A 89 -38.36 26.37 -7.07
N ALA A 90 -37.72 25.48 -7.82
CA ALA A 90 -36.93 25.84 -9.01
C ALA A 90 -36.38 24.57 -9.69
N GLY A 91 -36.69 24.40 -10.97
CA GLY A 91 -35.95 23.51 -11.87
C GLY A 91 -36.75 22.34 -12.42
N THR A 92 -37.11 22.44 -13.70
CA THR A 92 -37.52 21.32 -14.55
C THR A 92 -36.50 20.20 -14.47
N ALA A 93 -36.94 19.02 -14.05
CA ALA A 93 -36.12 17.81 -14.02
C ALA A 93 -35.70 17.42 -15.45
N ALA A 94 -34.38 17.45 -15.71
CA ALA A 94 -33.80 16.71 -16.82
C ALA A 94 -33.85 15.21 -16.48
N PRO A 95 -34.12 14.31 -17.45
CA PRO A 95 -34.16 12.88 -17.19
C PRO A 95 -32.79 12.39 -16.71
N MET A 96 -32.79 11.71 -15.56
CA MET A 96 -31.66 10.97 -15.04
C MET A 96 -31.25 9.90 -16.07
N GLY A 97 -30.05 10.04 -16.62
CA GLY A 97 -29.43 9.00 -17.43
C GLY A 97 -29.22 7.73 -16.60
N ALA A 98 -29.50 6.58 -17.23
CA ALA A 98 -29.26 5.24 -16.72
C ALA A 98 -27.83 5.07 -16.17
N PRO A 99 -27.56 4.09 -15.29
CA PRO A 99 -26.20 3.71 -14.93
C PRO A 99 -25.42 3.45 -16.21
N GLY A 100 -24.36 4.22 -16.42
CA GLY A 100 -23.47 4.05 -17.56
C GLY A 100 -22.87 2.65 -17.52
N GLU A 101 -23.23 1.85 -18.52
CA GLU A 101 -22.55 0.60 -18.86
C GLU A 101 -21.05 0.91 -18.90
N GLN A 102 -20.27 0.30 -18.00
CA GLN A 102 -18.82 0.37 -18.07
C GLN A 102 -18.42 -0.28 -19.39
N VAL A 103 -18.09 0.53 -20.39
CA VAL A 103 -17.55 0.04 -21.65
C VAL A 103 -16.19 -0.56 -21.29
N ALA A 104 -16.16 -1.88 -21.14
CA ALA A 104 -14.93 -2.64 -21.12
C ALA A 104 -14.21 -2.33 -22.43
N GLY A 105 -13.23 -1.44 -22.36
CA GLY A 105 -12.26 -1.26 -23.43
C GLY A 105 -11.65 -2.61 -23.77
N PRO A 106 -11.18 -2.82 -25.01
CA PRO A 106 -10.66 -4.11 -25.43
C PRO A 106 -9.59 -4.57 -24.44
N ALA A 107 -9.89 -5.65 -23.73
CA ALA A 107 -8.94 -6.32 -22.86
C ALA A 107 -7.88 -6.94 -23.76
N GLY A 108 -6.88 -6.13 -24.13
CA GLY A 108 -5.65 -6.64 -24.71
C GLY A 108 -5.05 -7.67 -23.74
N THR A 109 -4.43 -8.71 -24.28
CA THR A 109 -3.73 -9.72 -23.49
C THR A 109 -2.83 -9.01 -22.46
N PRO A 110 -2.95 -9.31 -21.15
CA PRO A 110 -2.09 -8.71 -20.15
C PRO A 110 -0.64 -8.92 -20.57
N PRO A 111 0.18 -7.85 -20.66
CA PRO A 111 1.57 -7.98 -21.03
C PRO A 111 2.27 -9.00 -20.10
N ASP A 112 2.97 -9.98 -20.67
CA ASP A 112 3.72 -10.94 -19.86
C ASP A 112 4.85 -10.24 -19.10
N ILE A 113 4.88 -10.41 -17.78
CA ILE A 113 5.86 -9.82 -16.85
C ILE A 113 6.77 -10.87 -16.21
N SER A 114 6.59 -12.15 -16.56
CA SER A 114 7.34 -13.26 -15.99
C SER A 114 8.83 -13.20 -16.36
N HIS A 115 9.15 -12.67 -17.54
CA HIS A 115 10.52 -12.52 -18.05
C HIS A 115 11.26 -11.28 -17.53
N LEU A 116 10.58 -10.39 -16.80
CA LEU A 116 11.20 -9.18 -16.23
C LEU A 116 12.02 -9.51 -14.98
N THR A 117 13.06 -8.72 -14.73
CA THR A 117 13.76 -8.76 -13.43
C THR A 117 12.79 -8.37 -12.30
N PRO A 118 13.05 -8.76 -11.04
CA PRO A 118 12.23 -8.35 -9.91
C PRO A 118 12.02 -6.83 -9.83
N ARG A 119 13.06 -6.04 -10.11
CA ARG A 119 12.99 -4.57 -10.15
C ARG A 119 12.05 -4.07 -11.25
N GLN A 120 12.27 -4.49 -12.48
CA GLN A 120 11.42 -4.08 -13.61
C GLN A 120 9.95 -4.50 -13.43
N ARG A 121 9.73 -5.66 -12.81
CA ARG A 121 8.40 -6.14 -12.47
C ARG A 121 7.72 -5.22 -11.45
N PHE A 122 8.44 -4.85 -10.40
CA PHE A 122 7.95 -3.90 -9.40
C PHE A 122 7.62 -2.55 -10.03
N ASP A 123 8.53 -1.97 -10.82
CA ASP A 123 8.35 -0.65 -11.43
C ASP A 123 7.13 -0.64 -12.37
N ARG A 124 6.97 -1.69 -13.21
CA ARG A 124 5.81 -1.80 -14.10
C ARG A 124 4.49 -1.90 -13.33
N LEU A 125 4.46 -2.69 -12.25
CA LEU A 125 3.28 -2.82 -11.40
C LEU A 125 2.97 -1.49 -10.71
N TYR A 126 4.00 -0.81 -10.19
CA TYR A 126 3.88 0.52 -9.60
C TYR A 126 3.26 1.53 -10.58
N THR A 127 3.80 1.66 -11.79
CA THR A 127 3.26 2.56 -12.82
C THR A 127 1.79 2.27 -13.10
N ARG A 128 1.42 0.99 -13.29
CA ARG A 128 0.03 0.60 -13.52
C ARG A 128 -0.90 1.00 -12.36
N ILE A 129 -0.46 0.79 -11.12
CA ILE A 129 -1.26 1.11 -9.93
C ILE A 129 -1.44 2.62 -9.80
N ILE A 130 -0.37 3.41 -9.96
CA ILE A 130 -0.45 4.88 -9.84
C ILE A 130 -1.32 5.49 -10.94
N GLU A 131 -1.21 5.01 -12.19
CA GLU A 131 -2.08 5.44 -13.28
C GLU A 131 -3.55 5.10 -13.02
N ALA A 132 -3.83 3.91 -12.48
CA ALA A 132 -5.18 3.50 -12.10
C ALA A 132 -5.73 4.37 -10.96
N ALA A 133 -4.92 4.62 -9.94
CA ALA A 133 -5.26 5.48 -8.81
C ALA A 133 -5.60 6.92 -9.26
N GLN A 134 -4.82 7.49 -10.17
CA GLN A 134 -5.08 8.83 -10.74
C GLN A 134 -6.42 8.89 -11.51
N LYS A 135 -6.83 7.78 -12.13
CA LYS A 135 -8.11 7.65 -12.85
C LYS A 135 -9.29 7.27 -11.94
N GLY A 136 -9.05 7.02 -10.65
CA GLY A 136 -10.07 6.56 -9.71
C GLY A 136 -10.44 5.08 -9.86
N ASP A 137 -9.68 4.28 -10.61
CA ASP A 137 -9.92 2.85 -10.79
C ASP A 137 -9.40 2.05 -9.59
N GLN A 138 -10.21 2.03 -8.52
CA GLN A 138 -9.89 1.33 -7.28
C GLN A 138 -9.79 -0.19 -7.45
N ALA A 139 -10.55 -0.77 -8.39
CA ALA A 139 -10.51 -2.21 -8.62
C ALA A 139 -9.12 -2.65 -9.11
N THR A 140 -8.54 -1.92 -10.06
CA THR A 140 -7.16 -2.18 -10.51
C THR A 140 -6.14 -1.94 -9.40
N VAL A 141 -6.29 -0.88 -8.60
CA VAL A 141 -5.39 -0.63 -7.45
C VAL A 141 -5.40 -1.82 -6.49
N GLU A 142 -6.57 -2.26 -6.06
CA GLU A 142 -6.73 -3.37 -5.10
C GLU A 142 -6.21 -4.70 -5.68
N GLN A 143 -6.47 -4.96 -6.95
CA GLN A 143 -6.05 -6.18 -7.63
C GLN A 143 -4.52 -6.27 -7.76
N PHE A 144 -3.84 -5.17 -8.11
CA PHE A 144 -2.42 -5.22 -8.47
C PHE A 144 -1.46 -4.89 -7.31
N THR A 145 -1.93 -4.22 -6.25
CA THR A 145 -1.06 -3.85 -5.12
C THR A 145 -0.36 -5.04 -4.44
N PRO A 146 -1.05 -6.17 -4.12
CA PRO A 146 -0.37 -7.31 -3.50
C PRO A 146 0.75 -7.88 -4.37
N MET A 147 0.60 -7.85 -5.70
CA MET A 147 1.65 -8.30 -6.62
C MET A 147 2.84 -7.34 -6.60
N ALA A 148 2.62 -6.02 -6.51
CA ALA A 148 3.71 -5.05 -6.39
C ALA A 148 4.48 -5.24 -5.09
N LEU A 149 3.78 -5.40 -3.96
CA LEU A 149 4.41 -5.67 -2.66
C LEU A 149 5.22 -6.97 -2.67
N SER A 150 4.69 -8.03 -3.32
CA SER A 150 5.44 -9.27 -3.51
C SER A 150 6.67 -9.09 -4.38
N ALA A 151 6.58 -8.33 -5.48
CA ALA A 151 7.72 -8.07 -6.36
C ALA A 151 8.81 -7.25 -5.65
N PHE A 152 8.42 -6.28 -4.82
CA PHE A 152 9.34 -5.55 -3.97
C PHE A 152 10.08 -6.48 -2.97
N GLY A 153 9.36 -7.42 -2.36
CA GLY A 153 9.96 -8.40 -1.44
C GLY A 153 10.96 -9.35 -2.10
N MET A 154 11.02 -9.37 -3.45
CA MET A 154 11.97 -10.18 -4.23
C MET A 154 13.17 -9.38 -4.74
N LEU A 155 13.31 -8.09 -4.39
CA LEU A 155 14.45 -7.28 -4.83
C LEU A 155 15.72 -7.69 -4.10
N ASP A 156 16.78 -7.98 -4.86
CA ASP A 156 18.11 -8.27 -4.30
C ASP A 156 18.76 -7.03 -3.69
N GLN A 157 18.45 -5.85 -4.25
CA GLN A 157 18.88 -4.55 -3.75
C GLN A 157 17.70 -3.59 -3.66
N VAL A 158 17.63 -2.89 -2.53
CA VAL A 158 16.54 -1.97 -2.21
C VAL A 158 17.13 -0.56 -2.09
N ASP A 159 17.21 0.12 -3.23
CA ASP A 159 17.71 1.49 -3.34
C ASP A 159 16.65 2.54 -2.94
N ALA A 160 17.04 3.82 -2.97
CA ALA A 160 16.17 4.91 -2.54
C ALA A 160 14.93 5.08 -3.42
N ASP A 161 15.03 4.79 -4.73
CA ASP A 161 13.91 4.89 -5.66
C ASP A 161 12.86 3.80 -5.39
N ALA A 162 13.29 2.55 -5.25
CA ALA A 162 12.40 1.44 -4.90
C ALA A 162 11.68 1.70 -3.57
N ARG A 163 12.40 2.20 -2.56
CA ARG A 163 11.82 2.58 -1.26
C ARG A 163 10.80 3.71 -1.38
N TYR A 164 11.10 4.72 -2.21
CA TYR A 164 10.18 5.82 -2.48
C TYR A 164 8.88 5.33 -3.13
N HIS A 165 8.95 4.50 -4.16
CA HIS A 165 7.76 3.93 -4.81
C HIS A 165 6.95 3.05 -3.85
N LEU A 166 7.62 2.21 -3.07
CA LEU A 166 6.94 1.40 -2.06
C LEU A 166 6.21 2.29 -1.04
N ALA A 167 6.85 3.35 -0.56
CA ALA A 167 6.25 4.26 0.40
C ALA A 167 4.99 4.95 -0.16
N MET A 168 5.00 5.35 -1.43
CA MET A 168 3.82 5.93 -2.08
C MET A 168 2.67 4.92 -2.21
N LEU A 169 2.97 3.66 -2.55
CA LEU A 169 1.97 2.58 -2.54
C LEU A 169 1.41 2.33 -1.15
N GLN A 170 2.27 2.27 -0.14
CA GLN A 170 1.88 2.05 1.25
C GLN A 170 0.96 3.15 1.76
N LEU A 171 1.27 4.42 1.48
CA LEU A 171 0.36 5.53 1.79
C LEU A 171 -1.00 5.37 1.11
N HIS A 172 -1.01 4.92 -0.16
CA HIS A 172 -2.25 4.72 -0.90
C HIS A 172 -3.18 3.68 -0.25
N VAL A 173 -2.62 2.60 0.30
CA VAL A 173 -3.37 1.57 1.02
C VAL A 173 -3.50 1.82 2.52
N GLY A 174 -3.08 3.00 3.00
CA GLY A 174 -3.19 3.40 4.41
C GLY A 174 -2.12 2.81 5.34
N ASP A 175 -1.09 2.15 4.83
CA ASP A 175 0.09 1.71 5.59
C ASP A 175 1.06 2.87 5.85
N VAL A 176 0.62 3.81 6.69
CA VAL A 176 1.39 5.02 7.02
C VAL A 176 2.70 4.69 7.74
N ALA A 177 2.67 3.69 8.63
CA ALA A 177 3.84 3.28 9.40
C ALA A 177 4.91 2.65 8.49
N GLY A 178 4.48 1.79 7.55
CA GLY A 178 5.38 1.22 6.55
C GLY A 178 6.01 2.29 5.67
N ALA A 179 5.22 3.26 5.20
CA ALA A 179 5.73 4.38 4.41
C ALA A 179 6.77 5.22 5.18
N GLN A 180 6.50 5.54 6.46
CA GLN A 180 7.46 6.25 7.30
C GLN A 180 8.77 5.44 7.46
N ALA A 181 8.68 4.13 7.67
CA ALA A 181 9.87 3.28 7.78
C ALA A 181 10.74 3.29 6.50
N GLN A 182 10.13 3.45 5.33
CA GLN A 182 10.89 3.65 4.08
C GLN A 182 11.61 5.00 4.07
N ALA A 183 10.95 6.08 4.49
CA ALA A 183 11.58 7.39 4.62
C ALA A 183 12.78 7.36 5.56
N ASP A 184 12.63 6.71 6.72
CA ASP A 184 13.68 6.57 7.73
C ASP A 184 14.86 5.77 7.19
N SER A 185 14.60 4.71 6.43
CA SER A 185 15.65 3.91 5.81
C SER A 185 16.41 4.67 4.72
N ILE A 186 15.71 5.46 3.90
CA ILE A 186 16.36 6.35 2.91
C ILE A 186 17.25 7.36 3.63
N LYS A 187 16.74 7.98 4.70
CA LYS A 187 17.48 8.96 5.51
C LYS A 187 18.68 8.36 6.23
N LEU A 188 18.58 7.10 6.66
CA LEU A 188 19.71 6.41 7.29
C LEU A 188 20.84 6.16 6.30
N ALA A 189 20.52 5.80 5.06
CA ALA A 189 21.50 5.59 4.00
C ALA A 189 22.13 6.90 3.51
N ASP A 190 21.31 7.95 3.36
CA ASP A 190 21.74 9.28 2.96
C ASP A 190 20.89 10.35 3.69
N PRO A 191 21.43 11.00 4.73
CA PRO A 191 20.70 11.92 5.60
C PRO A 191 20.10 13.15 4.91
N LYS A 192 20.58 13.50 3.71
CA LYS A 192 20.11 14.65 2.94
C LYS A 192 19.29 14.25 1.73
N HIS A 193 19.06 12.96 1.51
CA HIS A 193 18.38 12.45 0.33
C HIS A 193 16.96 13.03 0.20
N LEU A 194 16.67 13.63 -0.95
CA LEU A 194 15.42 14.37 -1.17
C LEU A 194 14.17 13.51 -0.97
N PHE A 195 14.21 12.25 -1.41
CA PHE A 195 13.07 11.34 -1.24
C PHE A 195 12.70 11.07 0.22
N SER A 196 13.65 11.12 1.17
CA SER A 196 13.30 10.95 2.58
C SER A 196 12.36 12.05 3.08
N TYR A 197 12.59 13.29 2.66
CA TYR A 197 11.72 14.42 2.98
C TYR A 197 10.39 14.36 2.21
N VAL A 198 10.41 13.96 0.94
CA VAL A 198 9.17 13.82 0.15
C VAL A 198 8.23 12.82 0.82
N VAL A 199 8.73 11.63 1.19
CA VAL A 199 7.92 10.61 1.87
C VAL A 199 7.45 11.10 3.23
N SER A 200 8.36 11.65 4.06
CA SER A 200 8.01 12.14 5.41
C SER A 200 6.95 13.26 5.35
N GLY A 201 7.05 14.15 4.36
CA GLY A 201 6.05 15.20 4.14
C GLY A 201 4.71 14.66 3.66
N ALA A 202 4.71 13.62 2.83
CA ALA A 202 3.49 12.92 2.42
C ALA A 202 2.83 12.19 3.60
N VAL A 203 3.61 11.53 4.45
CA VAL A 203 3.15 10.92 5.72
C VAL A 203 2.52 11.99 6.61
N ALA A 204 3.21 13.11 6.85
CA ALA A 204 2.71 14.19 7.68
C ALA A 204 1.39 14.77 7.14
N ARG A 205 1.29 14.96 5.82
CA ARG A 205 0.04 15.37 5.15
C ARG A 205 -1.08 14.35 5.38
N TRP A 206 -0.78 13.07 5.21
CA TRP A 206 -1.76 11.99 5.39
C TRP A 206 -2.30 11.94 6.82
N THR A 207 -1.42 12.12 7.81
CA THR A 207 -1.79 12.18 9.24
C THR A 207 -2.33 13.54 9.68
N LYS A 208 -2.48 14.51 8.77
CA LYS A 208 -2.89 15.90 9.06
C LYS A 208 -2.02 16.59 10.11
N ASN A 209 -0.72 16.28 10.12
CA ASN A 209 0.26 16.91 11.00
C ASN A 209 0.94 18.08 10.27
N GLU A 210 0.27 19.22 10.23
CA GLU A 210 0.73 20.42 9.51
C GLU A 210 2.07 20.94 10.05
N ALA A 211 2.30 20.81 11.37
CA ALA A 211 3.54 21.23 11.99
C ALA A 211 4.72 20.40 11.49
N GLU A 212 4.61 19.08 11.51
CA GLU A 212 5.69 18.22 11.00
C GLU A 212 5.85 18.39 9.48
N GLN A 213 4.75 18.54 8.73
CA GLN A 213 4.81 18.76 7.29
C GLN A 213 5.60 20.04 6.94
N ALA A 214 5.31 21.16 7.61
CA ALA A 214 6.01 22.42 7.38
C ALA A 214 7.49 22.33 7.72
N LYS A 215 7.85 21.67 8.83
CA LYS A 215 9.25 21.43 9.22
C LYS A 215 10.00 20.59 8.18
N VAL A 216 9.41 19.50 7.71
CA VAL A 216 10.00 18.64 6.68
C VAL A 216 10.17 19.39 5.36
N TYR A 217 9.18 20.19 4.97
CA TYR A 217 9.23 20.99 3.73
C TYR A 217 10.30 22.08 3.78
N GLN A 218 10.48 22.76 4.91
CA GLN A 218 11.60 23.69 5.09
C GLN A 218 12.95 22.99 4.93
N ALA A 219 13.12 21.82 5.54
CA ALA A 219 14.34 21.04 5.43
C ALA A 219 14.60 20.56 3.98
N PHE A 220 13.55 20.11 3.28
CA PHE A 220 13.62 19.75 1.86
C PHE A 220 14.11 20.91 1.00
N VAL A 221 13.49 22.10 1.12
CA VAL A 221 13.85 23.29 0.34
C VAL A 221 15.31 23.69 0.62
N ALA A 222 15.75 23.60 1.88
CA ALA A 222 17.13 23.92 2.26
C ALA A 222 18.19 22.99 1.64
N GLN A 223 17.86 21.71 1.41
CA GLN A 223 18.80 20.75 0.80
C GLN A 223 18.68 20.65 -0.73
N TYR A 224 17.55 21.05 -1.30
CA TYR A 224 17.18 20.83 -2.70
C TYR A 224 18.29 21.15 -3.71
N ASP A 225 18.81 22.39 -3.70
CA ASP A 225 19.76 22.83 -4.72
C ASP A 225 21.16 22.21 -4.54
N ALA A 226 21.52 21.79 -3.33
CA ALA A 226 22.76 21.08 -3.07
C ALA A 226 22.66 19.62 -3.54
N GLU A 227 21.56 18.95 -3.20
CA GLU A 227 21.32 17.56 -3.54
C GLU A 227 21.16 17.35 -5.05
N LEU A 228 20.47 18.26 -5.76
CA LEU A 228 20.34 18.11 -7.20
C LEU A 228 21.65 18.19 -7.98
N LYS A 229 22.68 18.86 -7.43
CA LYS A 229 24.01 18.91 -8.04
C LYS A 229 24.74 17.57 -7.97
N THR A 230 24.30 16.67 -7.08
CA THR A 230 24.86 15.30 -7.00
C THR A 230 24.45 14.42 -8.17
N ALA A 231 23.47 14.86 -8.98
CA ALA A 231 23.06 14.23 -10.24
C ALA A 231 22.74 12.72 -10.13
N LYS A 232 22.19 12.29 -8.98
CA LYS A 232 21.71 10.91 -8.81
C LYS A 232 20.66 10.56 -9.89
N PRO A 233 20.70 9.36 -10.49
CA PRO A 233 19.77 8.98 -11.56
C PRO A 233 18.30 9.19 -11.21
N GLU A 234 17.91 8.79 -10.00
CA GLU A 234 16.55 8.91 -9.49
C GLU A 234 16.07 10.37 -9.39
N TYR A 235 16.98 11.33 -9.16
CA TYR A 235 16.60 12.75 -9.17
C TYR A 235 16.28 13.26 -10.57
N GLN A 236 16.90 12.68 -11.61
CA GLN A 236 16.60 13.02 -13.01
C GLN A 236 15.28 12.38 -13.45
N GLU A 237 15.07 11.11 -13.10
CA GLU A 237 13.84 10.38 -13.41
C GLU A 237 12.60 11.02 -12.75
N HIS A 238 12.75 11.55 -11.54
CA HIS A 238 11.67 12.17 -10.78
C HIS A 238 11.74 13.70 -10.75
N ARG A 239 12.38 14.32 -11.74
CA ARG A 239 12.66 15.76 -11.74
C ARG A 239 11.41 16.62 -11.60
N ALA A 240 10.38 16.33 -12.39
CA ALA A 240 9.12 17.07 -12.36
C ALA A 240 8.41 16.96 -11.00
N MET A 241 8.45 15.78 -10.37
CA MET A 241 7.89 15.57 -9.03
C MET A 241 8.65 16.40 -7.98
N LEU A 242 9.99 16.38 -8.01
CA LEU A 242 10.81 17.14 -7.08
C LEU A 242 10.58 18.66 -7.21
N GLU A 243 10.44 19.18 -8.44
CA GLU A 243 10.14 20.59 -8.69
C GLU A 243 8.76 20.98 -8.17
N GLU A 244 7.76 20.12 -8.37
CA GLU A 244 6.41 20.33 -7.86
C GLU A 244 6.36 20.32 -6.33
N VAL A 245 7.08 19.38 -5.68
CA VAL A 245 7.22 19.38 -4.22
C VAL A 245 7.94 20.64 -3.76
N LYS A 246 9.00 21.12 -4.45
CA LYS A 246 9.68 22.38 -4.10
C LYS A 246 8.74 23.57 -4.18
N ARG A 247 7.93 23.66 -5.25
CA ARG A 247 6.94 24.72 -5.41
C ARG A 247 5.94 24.73 -4.27
N THR A 248 5.40 23.56 -3.93
CA THR A 248 4.42 23.40 -2.83
C THR A 248 5.04 23.69 -1.47
N ALA A 249 6.24 23.17 -1.21
CA ALA A 249 7.00 23.35 0.03
C ALA A 249 7.38 24.82 0.25
N SER A 250 7.74 25.55 -0.81
CA SER A 250 8.11 26.97 -0.73
C SER A 250 6.91 27.88 -0.49
N ALA A 251 5.71 27.45 -0.87
CA ALA A 251 4.45 28.16 -0.61
C ALA A 251 3.89 27.87 0.79
N ALA A 252 4.38 26.82 1.47
CA ALA A 252 3.93 26.48 2.81
C ALA A 252 4.35 27.57 3.81
N LYS A 253 3.42 27.98 4.67
CA LYS A 253 3.66 29.03 5.66
C LYS A 253 4.71 28.54 6.67
N PRO A 254 5.74 29.35 6.99
CA PRO A 254 6.72 28.94 7.98
C PRO A 254 6.08 28.79 9.36
N LEU A 255 6.53 27.79 10.11
CA LEU A 255 6.19 27.63 11.53
C LEU A 255 6.70 28.86 12.28
N LYS A 256 5.82 29.45 13.10
CA LYS A 256 6.15 30.54 14.02
C LYS A 256 6.72 30.00 15.31
#